data_AF-A0A7C4H6I6-F1
#
_entry.id   AF-A0A7C4H6I6-F1
#
_cell.length_a   1.000
_cell.length_b   1.000
_cell.length_c   1.000
_cell.angle_alpha   90.00
_cell.angle_beta   90.00
_cell.angle_gamma   90.00
#
_symmetry.space_group_name_H-M   'P 1'
#
loop_
_entity.id
_entity.type
_entity.pdbx_description
1 polymer ?
#
loop_
_entity_poly.entity_id
_entity_poly.type
_entity_poly.pdbx_seq_one_letter_code
_entity_poly.pdbx_strand_id
1 'polypeptide(L)'
;MGRRALSMVTEPFARKGAVFQPLLTGKCLSCQFFNVCIGTMRPLVSYRVVEVRKHFNLCPALSERLQVVLVEELPVRLVVEIPFVAPGAVIQYRKPNCPDIPACDTVSVGDGERIRLLQGLQRIRERLWLVEAELLDSPSPRLWLLAKQKLLRRSS
;
A
#
# COMPACT_ATOMS: atom_id res chain seq x y z
N MET A 1 7.83 13.09 1.17
CA MET A 1 7.62 12.44 2.48
C MET A 1 6.28 11.78 2.44
N GLY A 2 6.24 10.50 2.78
CA GLY A 2 5.03 9.70 2.65
C GLY A 2 3.96 10.09 3.67
N ARG A 3 2.72 9.69 3.37
CA ARG A 3 1.62 9.76 4.33
C ARG A 3 1.99 8.99 5.60
N ARG A 4 1.65 9.55 6.77
CA ARG A 4 1.77 8.85 8.05
C ARG A 4 0.45 8.27 8.51
N ALA A 5 0.48 7.10 9.14
CA ALA A 5 -0.69 6.44 9.69
C ALA A 5 -0.34 5.72 10.99
N LEU A 6 -1.30 5.64 11.91
CA LEU A 6 -1.23 4.71 13.03
C LEU A 6 -1.58 3.31 12.55
N SER A 7 -0.83 2.33 13.05
CA SER A 7 -0.99 0.91 12.74
C SER A 7 -0.55 0.06 13.93
N MET A 8 -0.68 -1.26 13.79
CA MET A 8 -0.22 -2.24 14.78
C MET A 8 0.58 -3.33 14.09
N VAL A 9 1.71 -3.70 14.69
CA VAL A 9 2.63 -4.71 14.14
C VAL A 9 3.04 -5.72 15.21
N THR A 10 3.48 -6.90 14.77
CA THR A 10 4.09 -7.90 15.66
C THR A 10 5.45 -7.42 16.16
N GLU A 11 5.93 -8.02 17.25
CA GLU A 11 7.22 -7.67 17.89
C GLU A 11 8.41 -7.60 16.91
N PRO A 12 8.56 -8.51 15.91
CA PRO A 12 9.64 -8.42 14.93
C PRO A 12 9.66 -7.15 14.08
N PHE A 13 8.58 -6.37 14.03
CA PHE A 13 8.53 -5.09 13.32
C PHE A 13 8.39 -3.88 14.26
N ALA A 14 8.27 -4.09 15.56
CA ALA A 14 8.06 -3.04 16.56
C ALA A 14 9.34 -2.26 16.92
N ARG A 15 10.12 -1.85 15.91
CA ARG A 15 11.32 -1.02 16.07
C ARG A 15 11.35 0.09 15.02
N LYS A 16 11.87 1.26 15.39
CA LYS A 16 12.05 2.38 14.45
C LYS A 16 12.93 1.95 13.28
N GLY A 17 12.52 2.30 12.06
CA GLY A 17 13.19 1.95 10.82
C GLY A 17 12.81 0.58 10.23
N ALA A 18 12.09 -0.27 10.96
CA ALA A 18 11.57 -1.52 10.39
C ALA A 18 10.64 -1.24 9.20
N VAL A 19 10.75 -2.06 8.16
CA VAL A 19 9.89 -2.01 6.98
C VAL A 19 9.06 -3.28 6.90
N PHE A 20 7.76 -3.12 6.65
CA PHE A 20 6.84 -4.23 6.50
C PHE A 20 5.76 -3.92 5.46
N GLN A 21 5.08 -4.95 4.99
CA GLN A 21 3.88 -4.84 4.17
C GLN A 21 2.70 -5.45 4.93
N PRO A 22 1.52 -4.82 4.94
CA PRO A 22 0.39 -5.35 5.69
C PRO A 22 -0.14 -6.63 5.05
N LEU A 23 -0.43 -7.63 5.89
CA LEU A 23 -0.96 -8.92 5.49
C LEU A 23 -2.45 -9.01 5.87
N LEU A 24 -3.30 -9.31 4.89
CA LEU A 24 -4.72 -9.58 5.13
C LEU A 24 -4.92 -11.06 5.44
N THR A 25 -5.57 -11.35 6.57
CA THR A 25 -6.08 -12.70 6.89
C THR A 25 -7.60 -12.72 6.81
N GLY A 26 -8.21 -13.91 6.71
CA GLY A 26 -9.67 -14.06 6.64
C GLY A 26 -10.42 -13.42 7.82
N LYS A 27 -9.80 -13.41 9.02
CA LYS A 27 -10.36 -12.83 10.25
C LYS A 27 -10.24 -11.29 10.34
N CYS A 28 -9.41 -10.66 9.50
CA CYS A 28 -9.15 -9.23 9.59
C CYS A 28 -10.37 -8.36 9.20
N LEU A 29 -11.13 -8.75 8.18
CA LEU A 29 -12.22 -7.92 7.65
C LEU A 29 -13.38 -7.73 8.64
N SER A 30 -13.58 -8.67 9.55
CA SER A 30 -14.58 -8.62 10.62
C SER A 30 -13.97 -8.24 11.98
N CYS A 31 -12.68 -7.87 12.02
CA CYS A 31 -11.99 -7.55 13.26
C CYS A 31 -12.35 -6.14 13.74
N GLN A 32 -12.67 -5.99 15.02
CA GLN A 32 -12.95 -4.70 15.65
C GLN A 32 -11.79 -3.69 15.52
N PHE A 33 -10.55 -4.19 15.42
CA PHE A 33 -9.36 -3.37 15.28
C PHE A 33 -8.97 -3.09 13.81
N PHE A 34 -9.76 -3.54 12.83
CA PHE A 34 -9.40 -3.43 11.42
C PHE A 34 -9.00 -1.99 11.03
N ASN A 35 -9.84 -1.01 11.39
CA ASN A 35 -9.65 0.39 11.00
C ASN A 35 -8.36 1.01 11.54
N VAL A 36 -7.88 0.57 12.71
CA VAL A 36 -6.65 1.08 13.35
C VAL A 36 -5.42 0.19 13.12
N CYS A 37 -5.64 -1.04 12.64
CA CYS A 37 -4.58 -1.96 12.28
C CYS A 37 -4.20 -1.76 10.81
N ILE A 38 -4.79 -2.53 9.90
CA ILE A 38 -4.46 -2.49 8.46
C ILE A 38 -5.39 -1.60 7.64
N GLY A 39 -6.55 -1.18 8.17
CA GLY A 39 -7.57 -0.43 7.43
C GLY A 39 -7.14 0.99 7.05
N THR A 40 -6.19 1.59 7.77
CA THR A 40 -5.56 2.88 7.44
C THR A 40 -4.41 2.76 6.43
N MET A 41 -4.04 1.53 6.06
CA MET A 41 -2.95 1.19 5.16
C MET A 41 -3.50 0.63 3.84
N ARG A 42 -2.62 0.52 2.83
CA ARG A 42 -2.89 0.01 1.50
C ARG A 42 -2.37 -1.42 1.37
N PRO A 43 -3.10 -2.30 0.66
CA PRO A 43 -2.58 -3.61 0.30
C PRO A 43 -1.39 -3.46 -0.65
N LEU A 44 -0.39 -4.34 -0.51
CA LEU A 44 0.80 -4.39 -1.37
C LEU A 44 1.68 -3.12 -1.36
N VAL A 45 1.55 -2.29 -0.32
CA VAL A 45 2.40 -1.11 -0.10
C VAL A 45 3.24 -1.34 1.13
N SER A 46 4.53 -1.03 1.03
CA SER A 46 5.46 -1.12 2.16
C SER A 46 5.38 0.14 3.03
N TYR A 47 5.52 -0.06 4.33
CA TYR A 47 5.48 0.98 5.34
C TYR A 47 6.73 0.92 6.20
N ARG A 48 7.27 2.08 6.59
CA ARG A 48 8.39 2.20 7.52
C ARG A 48 7.89 2.67 8.87
N VAL A 49 8.30 1.99 9.94
CA VAL A 49 8.03 2.42 11.32
C VAL A 49 8.84 3.66 11.65
N VAL A 50 8.17 4.77 11.96
CA VAL A 50 8.81 6.04 12.35
C VAL A 50 8.80 6.25 13.86
N GLU A 51 7.82 5.66 14.56
CA GLU A 51 7.69 5.73 16.01
C GLU A 51 7.02 4.47 16.57
N VAL A 52 7.40 4.06 17.77
CA VAL A 52 6.82 2.93 18.49
C VAL A 52 6.16 3.43 19.76
N ARG A 53 4.90 3.05 19.99
CA ARG A 53 4.12 3.45 21.17
C ARG A 53 4.13 2.35 22.23
N LYS A 54 3.98 2.73 23.50
CA LYS A 54 3.83 1.79 24.63
C LYS A 54 2.36 1.37 24.80
N HIS A 55 1.72 0.96 23.71
CA HIS A 55 0.34 0.45 23.71
C HIS A 55 0.27 -0.84 22.91
N PHE A 56 -0.47 -1.81 23.43
CA PHE A 56 -0.49 -3.18 22.92
C PHE A 56 -1.92 -3.69 22.80
N ASN A 57 -2.18 -4.50 21.77
CA ASN A 57 -3.45 -5.19 21.57
C ASN A 57 -3.19 -6.65 21.18
N LEU A 58 -4.11 -7.55 21.50
CA LEU A 58 -4.03 -8.94 21.07
C LEU A 58 -4.70 -9.09 19.70
N CYS A 59 -4.00 -9.71 18.74
CA CYS A 59 -4.56 -10.02 17.43
C CYS A 59 -5.38 -11.32 17.49
N PRO A 60 -6.71 -11.30 17.25
CA PRO A 60 -7.53 -12.52 17.26
C PRO A 60 -7.20 -13.48 16.10
N ALA A 61 -6.53 -12.98 15.06
CA ALA A 61 -6.15 -13.78 13.90
C ALA A 61 -4.85 -14.57 14.12
N LEU A 62 -3.88 -13.95 14.77
CA LEU A 62 -2.54 -14.52 14.98
C LEU A 62 -2.36 -15.10 16.39
N SER A 63 -3.25 -14.76 17.33
CA SER A 63 -3.07 -15.04 18.77
C SER A 63 -1.76 -14.44 19.31
N GLU A 64 -1.31 -13.33 18.72
CA GLU A 64 -0.07 -12.64 19.07
C GLU A 64 -0.33 -11.22 19.57
N ARG A 65 0.59 -10.73 20.41
CA ARG A 65 0.61 -9.34 20.85
C ARG A 65 1.10 -8.43 19.73
N LEU A 66 0.28 -7.45 19.37
CA LEU A 66 0.65 -6.37 18.47
C LEU A 66 0.98 -5.11 19.27
N GLN A 67 1.95 -4.35 18.79
CA GLN A 67 2.33 -3.05 19.34
C GLN A 67 1.92 -1.93 18.40
N VAL A 68 1.36 -0.85 18.96
CA VAL A 68 0.98 0.34 18.20
C VAL A 68 2.23 1.07 17.71
N VAL A 69 2.22 1.42 16.42
CA VAL A 69 3.30 2.13 15.75
C VAL A 69 2.76 3.26 14.90
N LEU A 70 3.54 4.32 14.76
CA LEU A 70 3.36 5.30 13.70
C LEU A 70 4.21 4.86 12.51
N VAL A 71 3.60 4.80 11.34
CA VAL A 71 4.25 4.35 10.11
C VAL A 71 4.19 5.43 9.05
N GLU A 72 5.15 5.41 8.14
CA GLU A 72 5.21 6.23 6.93
C GLU A 72 5.09 5.32 5.70
N GLU A 73 4.17 5.68 4.80
CA GLU A 73 3.97 5.00 3.53
C GLU A 73 5.17 5.19 2.61
N LEU A 74 5.72 4.09 2.09
CA LEU A 74 6.85 4.15 1.15
C LEU A 74 6.35 4.34 -0.29
N PRO A 75 7.19 4.93 -1.16
CA PRO A 75 6.87 5.03 -2.58
C PRO A 75 6.57 3.66 -3.21
N VAL A 76 5.65 3.68 -4.17
CA VAL A 76 5.21 2.48 -4.88
C VAL A 76 5.71 2.51 -6.32
N ARG A 77 5.89 1.31 -6.88
CA ARG A 77 6.17 1.15 -8.31
C ARG A 77 4.86 0.91 -9.04
N LEU A 78 4.55 1.77 -10.00
CA LEU A 78 3.30 1.73 -10.76
C LEU A 78 3.59 1.87 -12.24
N VAL A 79 2.75 1.26 -13.06
CA VAL A 79 2.70 1.57 -14.50
C VAL A 79 1.73 2.72 -14.71
N VAL A 80 2.14 3.73 -15.47
CA VAL A 80 1.35 4.90 -15.84
C VAL A 80 1.43 5.15 -17.34
N GLU A 81 0.35 5.67 -17.91
CA GLU A 81 0.28 6.05 -19.32
C GLU A 81 0.37 7.58 -19.47
N ILE A 82 1.57 8.09 -19.71
CA ILE A 82 1.91 9.51 -19.84
C ILE A 82 2.98 9.73 -20.93
N PRO A 83 2.98 10.88 -21.64
CA PRO A 83 3.95 11.14 -22.71
C PRO A 83 5.41 11.14 -22.21
N PHE A 84 5.66 11.68 -21.02
CA PHE A 84 6.98 11.71 -20.39
C PHE A 84 6.83 11.74 -18.86
N VAL A 85 7.87 11.30 -18.14
CA VAL A 85 7.90 11.31 -16.68
C VAL A 85 8.56 12.60 -16.19
N ALA A 86 7.83 13.42 -15.45
CA ALA A 86 8.35 14.63 -14.82
C ALA A 86 8.41 14.43 -13.29
N PRO A 87 9.61 14.31 -12.68
CA PRO A 87 9.75 14.26 -11.23
C PRO A 87 9.07 15.44 -10.54
N GLY A 88 8.33 15.15 -9.46
CA GLY A 88 7.54 16.12 -8.71
C GLY A 88 6.15 16.41 -9.29
N ALA A 89 5.86 16.00 -10.54
CA ALA A 89 4.55 16.21 -11.14
C ALA A 89 3.48 15.39 -10.41
N VAL A 90 2.32 16.03 -10.19
CA VAL A 90 1.14 15.37 -9.61
C VAL A 90 0.16 15.07 -10.73
N ILE A 91 -0.20 13.80 -10.87
CA ILE A 91 -1.16 13.34 -11.88
C ILE A 91 -2.28 12.56 -11.20
N GLN A 92 -3.43 12.47 -11.87
CA GLN A 92 -4.46 11.50 -11.50
C GLN A 92 -4.11 10.14 -12.08
N TYR A 93 -3.98 9.14 -11.22
CA TYR A 93 -3.75 7.77 -11.63
C TYR A 93 -4.95 7.23 -12.39
N ARG A 94 -4.70 6.65 -13.54
CA ARG A 94 -5.66 5.84 -14.30
C ARG A 94 -4.98 4.53 -14.60
N LYS A 95 -5.63 3.42 -14.24
CA LYS A 95 -5.11 2.09 -14.50
C LYS A 95 -4.89 1.93 -16.01
N PRO A 96 -3.64 1.74 -16.45
CA PRO A 96 -3.38 1.52 -17.86
C PRO A 96 -3.89 0.15 -18.29
N ASN A 97 -4.26 0.01 -19.56
CA ASN A 97 -4.64 -1.28 -20.12
C ASN A 97 -3.38 -2.04 -20.56
N CYS A 98 -2.81 -2.84 -19.65
CA CYS A 98 -1.63 -3.66 -19.92
C CYS A 98 -1.76 -5.09 -19.37
N PRO A 99 -2.51 -5.98 -20.06
CA PRO A 99 -2.74 -7.35 -19.59
C PRO A 99 -1.45 -8.18 -19.48
N ASP A 100 -0.46 -7.91 -20.34
CA ASP A 100 0.78 -8.71 -20.43
C ASP A 100 1.85 -8.31 -19.41
N ILE A 101 1.60 -7.28 -18.59
CA ILE A 101 2.60 -6.70 -17.68
C ILE A 101 2.16 -6.98 -16.23
N PRO A 102 2.88 -7.83 -15.47
CA PRO A 102 2.53 -8.15 -14.09
C PRO A 102 2.42 -6.92 -13.17
N ALA A 103 3.22 -5.89 -13.42
CA ALA A 103 3.23 -4.62 -12.69
C ALA A 103 2.03 -3.71 -12.98
N CYS A 104 1.22 -4.03 -14.00
CA CYS A 104 0.04 -3.25 -14.39
C CYS A 104 -1.15 -3.52 -13.46
N ASP A 105 -1.26 -4.75 -12.99
CA ASP A 105 -2.34 -5.17 -12.12
C ASP A 105 -1.93 -4.95 -10.66
N THR A 106 -2.03 -3.72 -10.18
CA THR A 106 -1.81 -3.37 -8.77
C THR A 106 -3.14 -3.05 -8.09
N VAL A 107 -3.26 -3.41 -6.80
CA VAL A 107 -4.45 -3.11 -5.96
C VAL A 107 -4.14 -2.02 -4.93
N SER A 108 -2.93 -1.49 -4.95
CA SER A 108 -2.44 -0.49 -4.00
C SER A 108 -3.05 0.90 -4.23
N VAL A 109 -3.50 1.20 -5.45
CA VAL A 109 -3.98 2.51 -5.87
C VAL A 109 -5.33 2.37 -6.57
N GLY A 110 -6.31 3.20 -6.18
CA GLY A 110 -7.58 3.32 -6.87
C GLY A 110 -7.51 4.23 -8.10
N ASP A 111 -8.36 3.99 -9.08
CA ASP A 111 -8.53 4.89 -10.22
C ASP A 111 -9.01 6.27 -9.77
N GLY A 112 -8.39 7.32 -10.32
CA GLY A 112 -8.66 8.72 -9.99
C GLY A 112 -7.84 9.27 -8.83
N GLU A 113 -7.11 8.43 -8.09
CA GLU A 113 -6.27 8.90 -6.99
C GLU A 113 -5.09 9.73 -7.49
N ARG A 114 -4.72 10.76 -6.73
CA ARG A 114 -3.58 11.63 -7.04
C ARG A 114 -2.30 10.96 -6.61
N ILE A 115 -1.35 10.91 -7.53
CA ILE A 115 -0.01 10.40 -7.31
C ILE A 115 1.02 11.48 -7.67
N ARG A 116 2.11 11.54 -6.90
CA ARG A 116 3.27 12.36 -7.22
C ARG A 116 4.34 11.48 -7.82
N LEU A 117 4.77 11.79 -9.04
CA LEU A 117 5.87 11.09 -9.70
C LEU A 117 7.18 11.43 -9.00
N LEU A 118 7.95 10.42 -8.60
CA LEU A 118 9.30 10.62 -8.08
C LEU A 118 10.32 10.45 -9.20
N GLN A 119 10.24 9.35 -9.93
CA GLN A 119 11.17 9.04 -11.02
C GLN A 119 10.61 8.03 -12.00
N GLY A 120 11.10 8.08 -13.24
CA GLY A 120 10.84 7.06 -14.25
C GLY A 120 11.88 5.96 -14.14
N LEU A 121 11.43 4.73 -13.93
CA LEU A 121 12.32 3.56 -13.80
C LEU A 121 12.57 2.94 -15.18
N GLN A 122 11.52 2.75 -15.97
CA GLN A 122 11.61 2.09 -17.28
C GLN A 122 10.49 2.57 -18.21
N ARG A 123 10.82 2.80 -19.48
CA ARG A 123 9.82 2.97 -20.55
C ARG A 123 9.45 1.59 -21.10
N ILE A 124 8.18 1.21 -21.01
CA ILE A 124 7.70 -0.10 -21.47
C ILE A 124 7.20 -0.05 -22.92
N ARG A 125 6.40 0.96 -23.25
CA ARG A 125 5.88 1.21 -24.62
C ARG A 125 5.81 2.71 -24.90
N GLU A 126 5.26 3.10 -26.04
CA GLU A 126 4.90 4.49 -26.27
C GLU A 126 3.95 4.98 -25.17
N ARG A 127 4.33 6.05 -24.49
CA ARG A 127 3.61 6.64 -23.34
C ARG A 127 3.43 5.73 -22.11
N LEU A 128 3.86 4.47 -22.12
CA LEU A 128 3.71 3.57 -20.98
C LEU A 128 5.01 3.49 -20.18
N TRP A 129 4.98 3.92 -18.92
CA TRP A 129 6.15 4.03 -18.05
C TRP A 129 5.94 3.28 -16.74
N LEU A 130 6.97 2.52 -16.33
CA LEU A 130 7.13 2.11 -14.94
C LEU A 130 7.76 3.28 -14.17
N VAL A 131 7.06 3.76 -13.16
CA VAL A 131 7.47 4.89 -12.33
C VAL A 131 7.51 4.51 -10.87
N GLU A 132 8.30 5.23 -10.11
CA GLU A 132 8.16 5.30 -8.66
C GLU A 132 7.34 6.55 -8.30
N ALA A 133 6.34 6.39 -7.43
CA ALA A 133 5.41 7.45 -7.08
C ALA A 133 5.00 7.44 -5.60
N GLU A 134 4.72 8.61 -5.04
CA GLU A 134 4.05 8.78 -3.75
C GLU A 134 2.53 8.88 -3.96
N LEU A 135 1.75 8.23 -3.10
CA LEU A 135 0.29 8.30 -3.11
C LEU A 135 -0.16 9.43 -2.20
N LEU A 136 -0.96 10.35 -2.72
CA LEU A 136 -1.33 11.57 -1.99
C LEU A 136 -2.67 11.45 -1.27
N ASP A 137 -3.58 10.62 -1.81
CA ASP A 137 -4.91 10.47 -1.26
C ASP A 137 -4.97 9.43 -0.14
N SER A 138 -6.03 9.48 0.66
CA SER A 138 -6.27 8.49 1.70
C SER A 138 -6.71 7.16 1.10
N PRO A 139 -6.21 6.02 1.61
CA PRO A 139 -6.63 4.72 1.10
C PRO A 139 -8.12 4.51 1.36
N SER A 140 -8.83 4.08 0.32
CA SER A 140 -10.21 3.62 0.47
C SER A 140 -10.23 2.24 1.13
N PRO A 141 -11.10 1.99 2.14
CA PRO A 141 -11.31 0.65 2.68
C PRO A 141 -11.67 -0.39 1.60
N ARG A 142 -12.23 0.04 0.47
CA ARG A 142 -12.55 -0.82 -0.68
C ARG A 142 -11.31 -1.49 -1.28
N LEU A 143 -10.11 -0.92 -1.14
CA LEU A 143 -8.87 -1.53 -1.63
C LEU A 143 -8.62 -2.90 -0.97
N TRP A 144 -8.98 -3.06 0.31
CA TRP A 144 -8.85 -4.34 1.00
C TRP A 144 -9.86 -5.39 0.51
N LEU A 145 -11.06 -4.97 0.06
CA LEU A 145 -12.03 -5.87 -0.57
C LEU A 145 -11.53 -6.37 -1.92
N LEU A 146 -10.99 -5.47 -2.75
CA LEU A 146 -10.38 -5.81 -4.03
C LEU A 146 -9.16 -6.72 -3.86
N ALA A 147 -8.33 -6.45 -2.85
CA ALA A 147 -7.16 -7.28 -2.55
C ALA A 147 -7.57 -8.70 -2.16
N LYS A 148 -8.63 -8.86 -1.34
CA LYS A 148 -9.19 -10.18 -1.01
C LYS A 148 -9.65 -10.94 -2.25
N GLN A 149 -10.43 -10.31 -3.13
CA GLN A 149 -10.92 -10.96 -4.35
C GLN A 149 -9.75 -11.44 -5.24
N LYS A 150 -8.70 -10.64 -5.34
CA LYS A 150 -7.52 -10.98 -6.13
C LYS A 150 -6.69 -12.10 -5.51
N LEU A 151 -6.52 -12.11 -4.18
CA LEU A 151 -5.85 -13.21 -3.48
C LEU A 151 -6.61 -14.53 -3.68
N LEU A 152 -7.94 -14.51 -3.58
CA LEU A 152 -8.77 -15.69 -3.80
C LEU A 152 -8.64 -16.24 -5.24
N ARG A 153 -8.59 -15.36 -6.25
CA ARG A 153 -8.42 -15.76 -7.67
C ARG A 153 -7.04 -16.35 -8.00
N ARG A 154 -6.02 -16.10 -7.18
CA ARG A 154 -4.67 -16.69 -7.36
C ARG A 154 -4.54 -18.09 -6.73
N SER A 155 -5.52 -18.51 -5.95
CA SER A 155 -5.57 -19.81 -5.25
C SER A 155 -6.50 -20.82 -5.94
N SER A 156 -7.00 -20.49 -7.13
CA SER A 156 -7.86 -21.32 -8.00
C SER A 156 -7.17 -21.53 -9.33
#